data_AF-A0A653XZR5-F1
#
_entry.id   AF-A0A653XZR5-F1
#
_cell.length_a   1.000
_cell.length_b   1.000
_cell.length_c   1.000
_cell.angle_alpha   90.00
_cell.angle_beta   90.00
_cell.angle_gamma   90.00
#
_symmetry.space_group_name_H-M   'P 1'
#
loop_
_entity.id
_entity.type
_entity.pdbx_description
1 polymer ?
#
loop_
_entity_poly.entity_id
_entity_poly.type
_entity_poly.pdbx_seq_one_letter_code
_entity_poly.pdbx_strand_id
1 'polypeptide(L)'
;MAIAGALAVLIRMAEVVPVADRPSYPCWIASVAREGSGVRIDFAAGAPVRPGEESIHAEAGASLSPSNSGHDGCTLSVLRRGKDIGIEAEAHLFVPGIMTEPEVRKVWIVAR
;
A
#
# COMPACT_ATOMS: atom_id res chain seq x y z
N MET A 1 -53.30 9.04 15.33
CA MET A 1 -53.07 8.04 14.26
C MET A 1 -51.86 8.51 13.45
N ALA A 2 -50.94 7.58 13.17
CA ALA A 2 -49.69 7.67 12.39
C ALA A 2 -48.48 8.44 13.00
N ILE A 3 -47.50 7.63 13.38
CA ILE A 3 -46.10 7.93 13.70
C ILE A 3 -45.36 8.09 12.36
N ALA A 4 -44.59 9.15 12.16
CA ALA A 4 -43.68 9.26 11.02
C ALA A 4 -42.27 9.48 11.54
N GLY A 5 -41.60 8.38 11.86
CA GLY A 5 -40.17 8.33 12.06
C GLY A 5 -39.47 8.43 10.71
N ALA A 6 -38.67 9.47 10.53
CA ALA A 6 -37.67 9.53 9.46
C ALA A 6 -36.30 9.33 10.11
N LEU A 7 -35.87 8.07 10.15
CA LEU A 7 -34.51 7.70 10.54
C LEU A 7 -33.59 8.11 9.39
N ALA A 8 -32.89 9.24 9.54
CA ALA A 8 -31.88 9.67 8.58
C ALA A 8 -30.67 8.72 8.66
N VAL A 9 -30.60 7.76 7.73
CA VAL A 9 -29.45 6.89 7.54
C VAL A 9 -28.33 7.74 6.95
N LEU A 10 -27.39 8.17 7.79
CA LEU A 10 -26.10 8.72 7.38
C LEU A 10 -25.24 7.59 6.81
N ILE A 11 -25.38 7.35 5.51
CA ILE A 11 -24.41 6.54 4.76
C ILE A 11 -23.10 7.32 4.77
N ARG A 12 -22.16 6.92 5.64
CA ARG A 12 -20.75 7.30 5.50
C ARG A 12 -20.25 6.66 4.22
N MET A 13 -20.29 7.40 3.12
CA MET A 13 -19.52 7.09 1.93
C MET A 13 -18.06 7.05 2.40
N ALA A 14 -17.50 5.86 2.56
CA ALA A 14 -16.05 5.70 2.65
C ALA A 14 -15.52 6.28 1.35
N GLU A 15 -14.82 7.40 1.45
CA GLU A 15 -14.22 8.09 0.31
C GLU A 15 -13.18 7.14 -0.30
N VAL A 16 -13.61 6.37 -1.30
CA VAL A 16 -12.71 5.60 -2.15
C VAL A 16 -12.00 6.63 -3.01
N VAL A 17 -10.86 7.12 -2.50
CA VAL A 17 -10.01 8.03 -3.26
C VAL A 17 -9.56 7.28 -4.52
N PRO A 18 -9.92 7.73 -5.73
CA PRO A 18 -9.50 7.07 -6.96
C PRO A 18 -7.97 7.08 -7.05
N VAL A 19 -7.40 5.90 -7.23
CA VAL A 19 -5.95 5.58 -7.23
C VAL A 19 -5.17 6.26 -8.38
N ALA A 20 -5.87 6.88 -9.35
CA ALA A 20 -5.27 7.31 -10.62
C ALA A 20 -4.43 8.60 -10.56
N ASP A 21 -4.52 9.42 -9.50
CA ASP A 21 -3.96 10.79 -9.52
C ASP A 21 -2.89 11.07 -8.44
N ARG A 22 -2.37 10.03 -7.78
CA ARG A 22 -1.23 10.18 -6.87
C ARG A 22 0.03 9.70 -7.58
N PRO A 23 1.10 10.52 -7.65
CA PRO A 23 2.37 10.08 -8.21
C PRO A 23 2.78 8.81 -7.47
N SER A 24 2.83 7.71 -8.21
CA SER A 24 3.43 6.42 -7.87
C SER A 24 3.92 6.36 -6.43
N TYR A 25 3.12 5.81 -5.51
CA TYR A 25 3.66 5.44 -4.20
C TYR A 25 4.92 4.59 -4.44
N PRO A 26 6.00 4.78 -3.65
CA PRO A 26 7.16 3.92 -3.77
C PRO A 26 6.69 2.46 -3.70
N CYS A 27 7.28 1.60 -4.53
CA CYS A 27 6.99 0.17 -4.58
C CYS A 27 5.65 -0.26 -5.19
N TRP A 28 5.09 0.54 -6.11
CA TRP A 28 3.88 0.17 -6.87
C TRP A 28 2.68 -0.13 -5.99
N ILE A 29 2.62 0.42 -4.79
CA ILE A 29 1.51 0.19 -3.85
C ILE A 29 0.30 1.03 -4.28
N ALA A 30 -0.83 0.38 -4.51
CA ALA A 30 -2.11 1.03 -4.79
C ALA A 30 -2.88 1.33 -3.49
N SER A 31 -2.97 0.35 -2.59
CA SER A 31 -3.63 0.50 -1.29
C SER A 31 -3.10 -0.45 -0.22
N VAL A 32 -3.33 -0.09 1.04
CA VAL A 32 -3.01 -0.93 2.20
C VAL A 32 -4.23 -0.92 3.12
N ALA A 33 -4.78 -2.10 3.36
CA ALA A 33 -5.95 -2.30 4.21
C ALA A 33 -5.60 -3.21 5.39
N ARG A 34 -6.20 -2.98 6.55
CA ARG A 34 -6.03 -3.87 7.69
C ARG A 34 -6.82 -5.16 7.48
N GLU A 35 -6.18 -6.31 7.68
CA GLU A 35 -6.83 -7.61 7.55
C GLU A 35 -6.34 -8.57 8.64
N GLY A 36 -7.24 -8.92 9.57
CA GLY A 36 -6.91 -9.75 10.73
C GLY A 36 -5.81 -9.13 11.60
N SER A 37 -4.75 -9.92 11.84
CA SER A 37 -3.55 -9.50 12.57
C SER A 37 -2.50 -8.76 11.71
N GLY A 38 -2.72 -8.73 10.40
CA GLY A 38 -1.81 -8.20 9.39
C GLY A 38 -2.44 -7.13 8.50
N VAL A 39 -1.93 -7.06 7.27
CA VAL A 39 -2.35 -6.12 6.23
C VAL A 39 -2.55 -6.84 4.90
N ARG A 40 -3.51 -6.35 4.11
CA ARG A 40 -3.60 -6.61 2.67
C ARG A 40 -2.94 -5.45 1.94
N ILE A 41 -1.98 -5.76 1.09
CA ILE A 41 -1.25 -4.81 0.25
C ILE A 41 -1.72 -5.05 -1.16
N ASP A 42 -2.40 -4.06 -1.75
CA ASP A 42 -2.79 -4.07 -3.15
C ASP A 42 -1.77 -3.30 -3.95
N PHE A 43 -1.38 -3.85 -5.08
CA PHE A 43 -0.39 -3.26 -5.97
C PHE A 43 -1.06 -2.70 -7.22
N ALA A 44 -0.44 -1.68 -7.82
CA ALA A 44 -0.86 -1.12 -9.09
C ALA A 44 -0.69 -2.16 -10.22
N ALA A 45 -1.51 -2.05 -11.27
CA ALA A 45 -1.38 -2.90 -12.43
C ALA A 45 0.04 -2.82 -13.03
N GLY A 46 0.64 -3.97 -13.32
CA GLY A 46 2.03 -4.08 -13.79
C GLY A 46 3.09 -4.09 -12.68
N ALA A 47 2.68 -4.12 -11.41
CA ALA A 47 3.60 -4.32 -10.30
C ALA A 47 4.25 -5.72 -10.35
N PRO A 48 5.52 -5.84 -9.92
CA PRO A 48 6.29 -7.07 -10.06
C PRO A 48 6.21 -7.97 -8.84
N VAL A 49 5.01 -8.23 -8.41
CA VAL A 49 4.77 -8.99 -7.19
C VAL A 49 4.94 -10.46 -7.52
N ARG A 50 4.02 -10.99 -8.34
CA ARG A 50 4.10 -12.22 -9.14
C ARG A 50 3.08 -12.09 -10.30
N PRO A 51 3.25 -12.80 -11.43
CA PRO A 51 2.23 -12.82 -12.48
C PRO A 51 0.89 -13.31 -11.91
N GLY A 52 -0.13 -12.44 -11.91
CA GLY A 52 -1.49 -12.77 -11.43
C GLY A 52 -1.76 -12.51 -9.95
N GLU A 53 -0.79 -12.03 -9.17
CA GLU A 53 -1.03 -11.57 -7.78
C GLU A 53 -1.07 -10.04 -7.74
N GLU A 54 -2.28 -9.48 -7.70
CA GLU A 54 -2.51 -8.03 -7.52
C GLU A 54 -2.52 -7.61 -6.04
N SER A 55 -2.57 -8.59 -5.14
CA SER A 55 -2.63 -8.36 -3.69
C SER A 55 -1.86 -9.41 -2.90
N ILE A 56 -1.20 -9.00 -1.82
CA ILE A 56 -0.58 -9.90 -0.83
C ILE A 56 -1.20 -9.64 0.55
N HIS A 57 -1.52 -10.72 1.26
CA HIS A 57 -1.73 -10.66 2.72
C HIS A 57 -0.42 -10.93 3.45
N ALA A 58 -0.09 -10.07 4.42
CA ALA A 58 1.14 -10.16 5.18
C ALA A 58 0.91 -9.81 6.66
N GLU A 59 1.44 -10.67 7.53
CA GLU A 59 1.35 -10.51 8.98
C GLU A 59 2.30 -9.44 9.52
N ALA A 60 2.00 -8.91 10.70
CA ALA A 60 2.92 -8.00 11.40
C ALA A 60 4.28 -8.69 11.64
N GLY A 61 5.36 -8.03 11.24
CA GLY A 61 6.72 -8.58 11.25
C GLY A 61 7.15 -9.19 9.92
N ALA A 62 6.26 -9.31 8.93
CA ALA A 62 6.63 -9.75 7.59
C ALA A 62 7.51 -8.71 6.88
N SER A 63 8.45 -9.20 6.08
CA SER A 63 9.24 -8.41 5.15
C SER A 63 9.08 -8.98 3.74
N LEU A 64 8.75 -8.13 2.78
CA LEU A 64 8.54 -8.48 1.37
C LEU A 64 9.50 -7.69 0.50
N SER A 65 10.00 -8.31 -0.57
CA SER A 65 10.93 -7.64 -1.50
C SER A 65 10.45 -7.74 -2.95
N PRO A 66 9.38 -7.03 -3.35
CA PRO A 66 8.94 -7.02 -4.75
C PRO A 66 9.99 -6.31 -5.64
N SER A 67 10.26 -6.88 -6.82
CA SER A 67 11.24 -6.34 -7.78
C SER A 67 10.86 -6.70 -9.23
N ASN A 68 10.81 -5.69 -10.12
CA ASN A 68 10.43 -5.86 -11.54
C ASN A 68 11.62 -6.03 -12.48
N SER A 69 12.81 -5.71 -12.01
CA SER A 69 14.03 -5.66 -12.80
C SER A 69 15.19 -5.64 -11.82
N GLY A 70 16.38 -6.12 -12.22
CA GLY A 70 17.57 -6.09 -11.36
C GLY A 70 18.08 -4.69 -11.00
N HIS A 71 17.39 -3.63 -11.43
CA HIS A 71 17.78 -2.23 -11.28
C HIS A 71 16.90 -1.50 -10.24
N ASP A 72 15.59 -1.80 -10.19
CA ASP A 72 14.69 -1.20 -9.21
C ASP A 72 14.21 -2.24 -8.19
N GLY A 73 14.50 -1.96 -6.92
CA GLY A 73 14.20 -2.85 -5.79
C GLY A 73 13.30 -2.16 -4.79
N CYS A 74 12.43 -2.93 -4.14
CA CYS A 74 11.61 -2.44 -3.06
C CYS A 74 11.65 -3.38 -1.87
N THR A 75 11.71 -2.81 -0.67
CA THR A 75 11.58 -3.52 0.59
C THR A 75 10.35 -3.00 1.32
N LEU A 76 9.43 -3.89 1.64
CA LEU A 76 8.20 -3.59 2.40
C LEU A 76 8.27 -4.30 3.74
N SER A 77 8.22 -3.55 4.83
CA SER A 77 8.16 -4.10 6.18
C SER A 77 6.79 -3.84 6.79
N VAL A 78 6.07 -4.89 7.19
CA VAL A 78 4.79 -4.76 7.91
C VAL A 78 5.07 -4.55 9.38
N LEU A 79 4.81 -3.34 9.88
CA LEU A 79 5.18 -2.95 11.23
C LEU A 79 3.96 -2.47 12.02
N ARG A 80 4.07 -2.55 13.34
CA ARG A 80 3.16 -1.85 14.26
C ARG A 80 3.86 -0.61 14.81
N ARG A 81 3.17 0.53 14.76
CA ARG A 81 3.62 1.81 15.36
C ARG A 81 2.54 2.29 16.32
N GLY A 82 2.74 2.02 17.61
CA GLY A 82 1.73 2.29 18.63
C GLY A 82 0.47 1.46 18.38
N LYS A 83 -0.67 2.14 18.18
CA LYS A 83 -1.96 1.50 17.88
C LYS A 83 -2.18 1.17 16.40
N ASP A 84 -1.32 1.69 15.52
CA ASP A 84 -1.47 1.57 14.08
C ASP A 84 -0.66 0.38 13.55
N ILE A 85 -1.20 -0.28 12.54
CA ILE A 85 -0.48 -1.23 11.68
C ILE A 85 -0.36 -0.61 10.29
N GLY A 86 0.74 -0.89 9.62
CA GLY A 86 1.00 -0.34 8.31
C GLY A 86 2.26 -0.93 7.71
N ILE A 87 2.70 -0.33 6.62
CA ILE A 87 3.90 -0.74 5.92
C ILE A 87 4.90 0.41 5.88
N GLU A 88 6.15 0.08 6.18
CA GLU A 88 7.29 0.90 5.79
C GLU A 88 7.76 0.40 4.42
N ALA A 89 7.63 1.26 3.41
CA ALA A 89 8.08 0.97 2.04
C ALA A 89 9.36 1.74 1.75
N GLU A 90 10.42 1.01 1.42
CA GLU A 90 11.72 1.54 1.05
C GLU A 90 11.98 1.19 -0.42
N ALA A 91 11.97 2.20 -1.28
CA ALA A 91 12.30 2.07 -2.69
C ALA A 91 13.77 2.39 -2.91
N HIS A 92 14.47 1.48 -3.58
CA HIS A 92 15.81 1.67 -4.11
C HIS A 92 15.66 1.92 -5.61
N LEU A 93 15.78 3.20 -5.99
CA LEU A 93 15.62 3.64 -7.36
C LEU A 93 17.01 3.75 -8.00
N PHE A 94 17.24 3.02 -9.08
CA PHE A 94 18.50 3.11 -9.82
C PHE A 94 18.24 3.19 -11.31
N VAL A 95 18.66 4.30 -11.92
CA VAL A 95 18.58 4.53 -13.36
C VAL A 95 20.00 4.50 -13.93
N PRO A 96 20.42 3.37 -14.54
CA PRO A 96 21.75 3.25 -15.13
C PRO A 96 22.03 4.37 -16.13
N GLY A 97 23.22 4.95 -16.06
CA GLY A 97 23.65 6.01 -16.98
C GLY A 97 23.10 7.41 -16.68
N ILE A 98 22.20 7.55 -15.71
CA ILE A 98 21.73 8.86 -15.20
C ILE A 98 22.20 9.07 -13.76
N MET A 99 22.11 8.04 -12.91
CA MET A 99 22.49 8.11 -11.50
C MET A 99 23.77 7.31 -11.23
N THR A 100 24.67 7.87 -10.42
CA THR A 100 25.89 7.20 -9.94
C THR A 100 25.66 6.41 -8.65
N GLU A 101 24.62 6.76 -7.88
CA GLU A 101 24.23 6.10 -6.63
C GLU A 101 22.71 5.88 -6.61
N PRO A 102 22.22 4.77 -6.01
CA PRO A 102 20.79 4.52 -5.89
C PRO A 102 20.15 5.52 -4.92
N GLU A 103 19.03 6.12 -5.32
CA GLU A 103 18.23 6.95 -4.43
C GLU A 103 17.36 6.04 -3.55
N VAL A 104 17.44 6.23 -2.24
CA VAL A 104 16.61 5.50 -1.28
C VAL A 104 15.48 6.40 -0.80
N ARG A 105 14.23 6.00 -1.09
CA ARG A 105 13.02 6.69 -0.65
C ARG A 105 12.23 5.82 0.31
N LYS A 106 12.08 6.28 1.55
CA LYS A 106 11.32 5.60 2.59
C LYS A 106 10.00 6.33 2.89
N VAL A 107 8.90 5.59 2.95
CA VAL A 107 7.58 6.11 3.33
C VAL A 107 6.90 5.17 4.33
N TRP A 108 6.10 5.76 5.22
CA TRP A 108 5.20 5.03 6.10
C TRP A 108 3.76 5.14 5.59
N ILE A 109 3.11 4.00 5.39
CA ILE A 109 1.72 3.93 4.93
C ILE A 109 0.90 3.20 5.99
N VAL A 110 -0.01 3.93 6.64
CA VAL A 110 -0.93 3.37 7.63
C VAL A 110 -2.00 2.55 6.91
N ALA A 111 -2.22 1.31 7.37
CA ALA A 111 -3.32 0.49 6.90
C ALA A 111 -4.64 1.05 7.45
N ARG A 112 -5.57 1.37 6.55
CA ARG A 112 -6.88 1.89 6.92
C ARG A 112 -7.92 0.77 7.06
#